data_AF-A0A3S4K1E1-F1
#
_entry.id   AF-A0A3S4K1E1-F1
#
_cell.length_a   1.000
_cell.length_b   1.000
_cell.length_c   1.000
_cell.angle_alpha   90.00
_cell.angle_beta   90.00
_cell.angle_gamma   90.00
#
_symmetry.space_group_name_H-M   'P 1'
#
loop_
_entity.id
_entity.type
_entity.pdbx_description
1 polymer ?
#
loop_
_entity_poly.entity_id
_entity_poly.type
_entity_poly.pdbx_seq_one_letter_code
_entity_poly.pdbx_strand_id
1 'polypeptide(L)' 'MSEHVASFEKWVADEMGHTVAYITMRRKQNAVGGVYYDHEEIHKRYRAWCAGFSSKSGLPGW' A
#
# COMPACT_ATOMS: atom_id res chain seq x y z
N MET A 1 -7.93 -9.94 0.22
CA MET A 1 -6.76 -9.11 0.62
C MET A 1 -5.95 -8.58 -0.57
N SER A 2 -5.89 -9.28 -1.71
CA SER A 2 -5.08 -8.87 -2.87
C SER A 2 -5.66 -7.72 -3.73
N GLU A 3 -6.99 -7.54 -3.77
CA GLU A 3 -7.63 -6.47 -4.56
C GLU A 3 -7.33 -5.06 -4.04
N HIS A 4 -7.17 -4.94 -2.72
CA HIS A 4 -6.91 -3.70 -2.00
C HIS A 4 -5.56 -3.08 -2.40
N VAL A 5 -4.54 -3.92 -2.59
CA VAL A 5 -3.20 -3.47 -2.97
C VAL A 5 -3.18 -2.91 -4.39
N ALA A 6 -3.88 -3.54 -5.33
CA ALA A 6 -3.95 -3.06 -6.71
C ALA A 6 -4.66 -1.70 -6.84
N SER A 7 -5.68 -1.43 -6.02
CA SER A 7 -6.34 -0.11 -5.95
C SER A 7 -5.41 0.97 -5.39
N PHE A 8 -4.65 0.64 -4.33
CA PHE A 8 -3.64 1.55 -3.79
C PHE A 8 -2.55 1.86 -4.83
N GLU A 9 -2.03 0.84 -5.52
CA GLU A 9 -0.96 1.00 -6.50
C GLU A 9 -1.38 1.93 -7.66
N LYS A 10 -2.63 1.83 -8.13
CA LYS A 10 -3.18 2.75 -9.13
C LYS A 10 -3.31 4.18 -8.61
N TRP A 11 -3.85 4.35 -7.41
CA TRP A 11 -4.03 5.67 -6.82
C TRP A 11 -2.68 6.38 -6.60
N VAL A 12 -1.70 5.67 -6.02
CA VAL A 12 -0.40 6.25 -5.72
C VAL A 12 0.43 6.53 -6.98
N ALA A 13 0.25 5.72 -8.03
CA ALA A 13 0.86 5.94 -9.33
C ALA A 13 0.37 7.24 -9.97
N ASP A 14 -0.94 7.49 -9.95
CA ASP A 14 -1.55 8.73 -10.43
C ASP A 14 -1.07 9.95 -9.60
N GLU A 15 -1.10 9.84 -8.27
CA GLU A 15 -0.67 10.91 -7.35
C GLU A 15 0.81 11.29 -7.50
N MET A 16 1.69 10.33 -7.74
CA MET A 16 3.13 10.59 -7.92
C MET A 16 3.53 10.84 -9.37
N GLY A 17 2.61 10.72 -10.34
CA GLY A 17 2.96 10.76 -11.76
C GLY A 17 3.88 9.61 -12.20
N HIS A 18 3.74 8.44 -11.56
CA HIS A 18 4.48 7.23 -11.87
C HIS A 18 3.58 6.17 -12.52
N THR A 19 4.19 5.13 -13.09
CA THR A 19 3.43 3.99 -13.60
C THR A 19 3.08 3.01 -12.49
N VAL A 20 1.94 2.33 -12.61
CA VAL A 20 1.54 1.28 -11.66
C VAL A 20 2.63 0.20 -11.56
N ALA A 21 3.23 -0.17 -12.69
CA ALA A 21 4.32 -1.14 -12.74
C ALA A 21 5.53 -0.71 -11.89
N TYR A 22 5.86 0.59 -11.86
CA TYR A 22 6.92 1.13 -11.01
C TYR A 22 6.61 0.96 -9.53
N ILE A 23 5.36 1.23 -9.12
CA ILE A 23 4.91 1.06 -7.75
C ILE A 23 4.94 -0.42 -7.35
N THR A 24 4.40 -1.30 -8.20
CA THR A 24 4.37 -2.74 -7.96
C THR A 24 5.78 -3.34 -7.92
N MET A 25 6.73 -2.85 -8.73
CA MET A 25 8.13 -3.28 -8.70
C MET A 25 8.81 -2.99 -7.35
N ARG A 26 8.37 -1.94 -6.66
CA ARG A 26 8.86 -1.57 -5.33
C ARG A 26 8.12 -2.29 -4.19
N ARG A 27 7.09 -3.08 -4.52
CA ARG A 27 6.37 -3.91 -3.55
C ARG A 27 7.24 -5.07 -3.10
N LYS A 28 7.42 -5.19 -1.79
CA LYS A 28 8.09 -6.30 -1.12
C LYS A 28 7.11 -7.01 -0.20
N GLN A 29 7.37 -8.29 0.04
CA GLN A 29 6.61 -9.11 0.96
C GLN A 29 7.58 -9.66 2.01
N ASN A 30 7.23 -9.51 3.29
CA ASN A 30 8.03 -10.06 4.37
C ASN A 30 7.66 -11.54 4.57
N ALA A 31 8.50 -12.27 5.34
CA ALA A 31 8.29 -13.70 5.61
C ALA A 31 6.95 -14.01 6.33
N VAL A 32 6.31 -13.01 6.94
CA VAL A 32 5.01 -13.15 7.61
C VAL A 32 3.82 -12.73 6.73
N GLY A 33 4.05 -12.56 5.42
CA GLY A 33 3.00 -12.27 4.44
C GLY A 33 2.56 -10.81 4.37
N GLY A 34 3.17 -9.92 5.17
CA GLY A 34 2.95 -8.48 5.15
C GLY A 34 3.56 -7.81 3.93
N VAL A 35 2.74 -6.98 3.28
CA VAL A 35 3.15 -6.17 2.12
C VAL A 35 3.75 -4.86 2.61
N TYR A 36 4.91 -4.50 2.06
CA TYR A 36 5.54 -3.20 2.29
C TYR A 36 6.16 -2.68 0.99
N TYR A 37 6.55 -1.41 0.97
CA TYR A 37 7.16 -0.79 -0.20
C TYR A 37 8.57 -0.33 0.18
N ASP A 38 9.52 -0.55 -0.72
CA ASP A 38 10.91 -0.16 -0.53
C ASP A 38 11.11 1.37 -0.57
N HIS A 39 10.23 2.08 -1.30
CA HIS A 39 10.22 3.55 -1.31
C HIS A 39 9.56 4.10 -0.05
N GLU A 40 10.26 4.94 0.69
CA GLU A 40 9.74 5.52 1.93
C GLU A 40 8.41 6.27 1.73
N GLU A 41 8.31 7.14 0.72
CA GLU A 41 7.07 7.87 0.42
C GLU A 41 5.90 6.97 0.04
N ILE A 42 6.13 5.95 -0.80
CA ILE A 42 5.09 4.97 -1.14
C ILE A 42 4.67 4.22 0.13
N HIS A 43 5.63 3.83 0.96
CA HIS A 43 5.35 3.10 2.20
C HIS A 43 4.55 3.94 3.21
N LYS A 44 4.87 5.23 3.37
CA LYS A 44 4.11 6.16 4.21
C LYS A 44 2.66 6.27 3.74
N ARG A 45 2.46 6.49 2.43
CA ARG A 45 1.11 6.54 1.84
C ARG A 45 0.37 5.21 1.99
N TYR A 46 1.05 4.08 1.82
CA TYR A 46 0.47 2.74 2.02
C TYR A 46 0.03 2.53 3.46
N ARG A 47 0.84 2.94 4.45
CA ARG A 47 0.45 2.90 5.87
C ARG A 47 -0.73 3.80 6.18
N ALA A 48 -0.74 5.03 5.67
CA ALA A 48 -1.86 5.95 5.85
C ALA A 48 -3.16 5.40 5.23
N TRP A 49 -3.04 4.79 4.04
CA TRP A 49 -4.12 4.12 3.35
C TRP A 49 -4.63 2.91 4.16
N CYS A 50 -3.74 2.02 4.60
CA CYS A 50 -4.08 0.89 5.47
C CYS A 50 -4.72 1.34 6.79
N ALA A 51 -4.22 2.41 7.42
CA ALA A 51 -4.82 2.98 8.62
C ALA A 51 -6.25 3.49 8.34
N GLY A 52 -6.46 4.22 7.25
CA GLY A 52 -7.79 4.66 6.82
C GLY A 52 -8.76 3.53 6.50
N PHE A 53 -8.26 2.40 5.99
CA PHE A 53 -9.05 1.18 5.78
C PHE A 53 -9.34 0.44 7.09
N SER A 54 -8.36 0.36 8.00
CA SER A 54 -8.52 -0.22 9.34
C SER A 54 -9.50 0.58 10.21
N SER A 55 -9.68 1.88 9.95
CA SER A 55 -10.69 2.71 10.60
C SER A 55 -12.12 2.46 10.08
N LYS A 56 -12.29 1.90 8.87
CA LYS A 56 -13.61 1.59 8.28
C LYS A 56 -14.09 0.17 8.52
N SER A 57 -13.20 -0.76 8.82
CA SER A 57 -13.54 -2.08 9.33
C SER A 57 -13.13 -2.12 10.80
N GLY A 58 -14.07 -1.91 11.72
CA GLY A 58 -13.82 -1.80 13.16
C GLY A 58 -13.08 -2.98 13.78
N LEU A 59 -11.76 -3.04 13.58
CA LEU A 59 -10.85 -3.95 14.25
C LEU A 59 -9.70 -3.14 14.83
N PRO A 60 -9.41 -3.34 16.13
CA PRO A 60 -8.51 -2.51 16.90
C PRO A 60 -7.08 -2.64 16.37
N GLY A 61 -6.42 -1.49 16.24
CA GLY A 61 -5.02 -1.40 15.90
C GLY A 61 -4.16 -2.22 16.88
N TRP A 62 -3.20 -2.94 16.30
CA TRP A 62 -2.03 -3.47 16.97
C TRP A 62 -0.80 -3.00 16.19
#